data_AF-A0A7W9GK43-F1
#
_entry.id   AF-A0A7W9GK43-F1
#
_cell.length_a   1.000
_cell.length_b   1.000
_cell.length_c   1.000
_cell.angle_alpha   90.00
_cell.angle_beta   90.00
_cell.angle_gamma   90.00
#
_symmetry.space_group_name_H-M   'P 1'
#
loop_
_entity.id
_entity.type
_entity.pdbx_description
1 polymer ?
#
loop_
_entity_poly.entity_id
_entity_poly.type
_entity_poly.pdbx_seq_one_letter_code
_entity_poly.pdbx_strand_id
1 'polypeptide(L)' 'MHLTEESTSTGGVQGRTPSDTNSLSEPERVAPVERQVRGFSSAFTYDFPAQSVTFVRLTER' A
#
# COMPACT_ATOMS: atom_id res chain seq x y z
N MET A 1 11.88 11.84 25.37
CA MET A 1 10.82 10.87 25.03
C MET A 1 11.30 10.14 23.78
N HIS A 2 11.75 8.89 23.91
CA HIS A 2 12.31 8.12 22.80
C HIS A 2 11.19 7.67 21.86
N LEU A 3 11.21 8.14 20.60
CA LEU A 3 10.29 7.70 19.56
C LEU A 3 10.75 6.36 19.02
N THR A 4 10.00 5.31 19.32
CA THR A 4 10.20 3.99 18.73
C THR A 4 9.49 3.92 17.39
N GLU A 5 10.25 3.64 16.34
CA GLU A 5 9.79 3.62 14.96
C GLU A 5 8.73 2.51 14.76
N GLU A 6 7.49 2.88 14.45
CA GLU A 6 6.46 1.97 13.96
C GLU A 6 6.46 2.02 12.43
N SER A 7 6.51 0.85 11.79
CA SER A 7 6.63 0.70 10.35
C SER A 7 5.48 -0.15 9.82
N THR A 8 4.47 0.50 9.26
CA THR A 8 3.39 -0.18 8.53
C THR A 8 3.77 -0.25 7.07
N SER A 9 3.83 -1.46 6.50
CA SER A 9 3.97 -1.66 5.05
C SER A 9 2.57 -1.81 4.45
N THR A 10 2.24 -0.92 3.53
CA THR A 10 1.00 -0.94 2.76
C THR A 10 1.31 -1.37 1.34
N GLY A 11 0.78 -2.52 0.90
CA GLY A 11 0.90 -2.98 -0.49
C GLY A 11 -0.35 -2.61 -1.28
N GLY A 12 -0.22 -1.84 -2.37
CA GLY A 12 -1.35 -1.43 -3.22
C GLY A 12 -1.09 -1.67 -4.70
N VAL A 13 -2.05 -2.14 -5.48
CA VAL A 13 -1.83 -2.45 -6.91
C VAL A 13 -1.83 -1.18 -7.78
N GLN A 14 -0.79 -0.97 -8.60
CA GLN A 14 -0.66 0.18 -9.51
C GLN A 14 -1.06 -0.19 -10.95
N GLY A 15 -2.24 0.23 -11.39
CA GLY A 15 -2.65 0.29 -12.81
C GLY A 15 -3.14 1.70 -13.15
N ARG A 16 -3.02 2.15 -14.41
CA ARG A 16 -3.46 3.50 -14.85
C ARG A 16 -4.95 3.54 -15.17
N THR A 17 -5.52 2.42 -15.61
CA THR A 17 -6.96 2.23 -15.84
C THR A 17 -7.46 0.88 -15.31
N PRO A 18 -8.77 0.72 -15.02
CA PRO A 18 -9.33 -0.53 -14.48
C PRO A 18 -9.26 -1.72 -15.42
N SER A 19 -9.07 -1.43 -16.71
CA SER A 19 -8.92 -2.41 -17.78
C SER A 19 -7.46 -2.80 -18.03
N ASP A 20 -6.49 -2.23 -17.30
CA ASP A 20 -5.10 -2.64 -17.42
C ASP A 20 -4.93 -4.10 -16.98
N THR A 21 -4.09 -4.83 -17.70
CA THR A 21 -3.80 -6.24 -17.40
C THR A 21 -2.33 -6.54 -17.65
N ASN A 22 -1.78 -7.49 -16.88
CA ASN A 22 -0.45 -8.01 -17.13
C ASN A 22 -0.46 -8.89 -18.38
N SER A 23 0.57 -8.77 -19.21
CA SER A 23 0.75 -9.57 -20.42
C SER A 23 2.12 -10.22 -20.42
N LEU A 24 2.36 -11.18 -21.32
CA LEU A 24 3.66 -11.84 -21.40
C LEU A 24 4.80 -10.85 -21.72
N SER A 25 4.52 -9.83 -22.53
CA SER A 25 5.49 -8.77 -22.88
C SER A 25 5.59 -7.66 -21.83
N GLU A 26 4.57 -7.50 -20.97
CA GLU A 26 4.51 -6.49 -19.90
C GLU A 26 3.97 -7.14 -18.61
N PRO A 27 4.76 -7.97 -17.92
CA PRO A 27 4.27 -8.77 -16.79
C PRO A 27 4.04 -7.96 -15.52
N GLU A 28 4.65 -6.78 -15.41
CA GLU A 28 4.62 -5.92 -14.21
C GLU A 28 3.81 -4.64 -14.42
N ARG A 29 2.93 -4.61 -15.43
CA ARG A 29 2.10 -3.44 -15.75
C ARG A 29 1.15 -3.06 -14.61
N VAL A 30 0.67 -4.07 -13.89
CA VAL A 30 -0.23 -3.99 -12.75
C VAL A 30 0.37 -4.80 -11.61
N ALA A 31 1.11 -4.13 -10.73
CA ALA A 31 1.86 -4.75 -9.64
C ALA A 31 1.62 -4.05 -8.30
N PRO A 32 1.70 -4.76 -7.16
CA PRO A 32 1.70 -4.13 -5.85
C PRO A 32 2.88 -3.16 -5.67
N VAL A 33 2.60 -2.02 -5.08
CA VAL A 33 3.53 -0.98 -4.66
C VAL A 33 3.52 -0.96 -3.15
N GLU A 34 4.70 -1.14 -2.58
CA GLU A 34 4.88 -1.08 -1.14
C GLU A 34 5.15 0.35 -0.69
N ARG A 35 4.46 0.77 0.37
CA ARG A 35 4.68 2.06 1.03
C ARG A 35 4.84 1.85 2.52
N GLN A 36 5.98 2.29 3.05
CA GLN A 36 6.20 2.35 4.48
C GLN A 36 5.71 3.69 5.01
N VAL A 37 4.75 3.66 5.92
CA VAL A 37 4.26 4.86 6.61
C VAL A 37 4.57 4.71 8.10
N ARG A 38 5.12 5.78 8.68
CA ARG A 38 5.55 5.86 10.08
C ARG A 38 4.65 6.82 10.84
N GLY A 39 4.53 6.63 12.15
CA GLY A 39 3.78 7.53 13.03
C GLY A 39 2.26 7.33 12.99
N PHE A 40 1.81 6.12 12.64
CA PHE A 40 0.42 5.75 12.87
C PHE A 40 0.14 5.74 14.37
N SER A 41 -0.91 6.45 14.79
CA SER A 41 -1.49 6.27 16.12
C SER A 41 -2.50 5.12 16.10
N SER A 42 -3.00 4.73 17.27
CA SER A 42 -4.06 3.72 17.42
C SER A 42 -5.32 4.00 16.58
N ALA A 43 -5.52 5.24 16.13
CA ALA A 43 -6.46 5.61 15.09
C ALA A 43 -5.73 6.33 13.95
N PHE A 44 -6.16 6.08 12.72
CA PHE A 44 -5.65 6.78 11.54
C PHE A 44 -6.70 6.86 10.43
N THR A 45 -6.47 7.77 9.48
CA THR A 45 -7.28 7.93 8.28
C THR A 45 -6.39 7.77 7.06
N TYR A 46 -6.91 7.11 6.02
CA TYR A 46 -6.22 6.93 4.76
C TYR A 46 -7.22 7.07 3.61
N ASP A 47 -6.90 7.96 2.66
CA ASP A 47 -7.68 8.11 1.44
C ASP A 47 -7.25 7.07 0.41
N PHE A 48 -8.15 6.12 0.14
CA PHE A 48 -7.89 5.08 -0.86
C PHE A 48 -8.16 5.62 -2.27
N PRO A 49 -7.23 5.47 -3.21
CA PRO A 49 -7.47 5.80 -4.60
C PRO A 49 -8.67 5.01 -5.15
N ALA A 50 -9.40 5.60 -6.10
CA ALA A 50 -10.45 4.89 -6.82
C ALA A 50 -9.88 3.62 -7.44
N GLN A 51 -10.64 2.51 -7.37
CA GLN A 51 -10.30 1.24 -8.01
C GLN A 51 -8.98 0.64 -7.51
N SER A 52 -8.66 0.87 -6.24
CA SER A 52 -7.48 0.31 -5.57
C SER A 52 -7.84 -0.89 -4.68
N VAL A 53 -6.88 -1.80 -4.54
CA VAL A 53 -6.86 -2.81 -3.48
C VAL A 53 -5.64 -2.52 -2.63
N THR A 54 -5.83 -2.39 -1.32
CA THR A 54 -4.79 -2.00 -0.38
C THR A 54 -4.74 -2.96 0.81
N PHE A 55 -3.55 -3.47 1.13
CA PHE A 55 -3.32 -4.30 2.31
C PHE A 55 -2.56 -3.50 3.36
N VAL A 56 -3.15 -3.34 4.55
CA VAL A 56 -2.51 -2.66 5.69
C VAL A 56 -1.99 -3.72 6.67
N ARG A 57 -0.68 -3.72 6.92
CA ARG A 57 -0.06 -4.61 7.91
C ARG A 57 0.16 -3.87 9.22
N LEU A 58 -0.74 -4.09 10.18
CA LEU A 58 -0.56 -3.60 11.54
C LEU A 58 0.33 -4.59 12.29
N THR A 59 1.44 -4.11 12.84
CA THR A 59 2.29 -4.90 13.74
C THR A 59 1.90 -4.56 15.17
N GLU A 60 1.28 -5.50 15.87
CA GLU A 60 1.17 -5.44 17.33
C GLU A 60 2.57 -5.36 17.96
N ARG A 61 2.67 -4.64 19.08
CA ARG A 61 3.81 -4.72 19.98
C ARG A 61 3.49 -5.58 21.18
#